data_AF-A0A672Z632-F1
#
_entry.id   AF-A0A672Z632-F1
#
_cell.length_a   1.000
_cell.length_b   1.000
_cell.length_c   1.000
_cell.angle_alpha   90.00
_cell.angle_beta   90.00
_cell.angle_gamma   90.00
#
_symmetry.space_group_name_H-M   'P 1'
#
loop_
_entity.id
_entity.type
_entity.pdbx_description
1 polymer ?
#
loop_
_entity_poly.entity_id
_entity_poly.type
_entity_poly.pdbx_seq_one_letter_code
_entity_poly.pdbx_strand_id
1 'polypeptide(L)'
;MYLLIFCHCAFVHTGLTHKTRRELHKAARRLLELSSRVLRRSLDEHFSHVDADPHEVALWVLLKRTQSSNKAIRMQAVQELADNHHWHDYQYQTAAQFLDQRTAVGLARTPQVDLRFFLSPPTLPVLEDGGLWCFGGNGLPYAQSLTSVPSEKVESFCLQALVQHSKSHCDHIVANGGLQLLQREYQLRRNSLKIQRNIVRIIGNLALNESVHQAIVQSGWVSVLAEMMQSPHVMQASHAARALANLDRETLQEKYQDGIYILHPQTRNKQPIKADVLFIHGILGAAFKTWRQKDRSILEEGDNESSDDYTECWPKSWLAADCPNLRILSVEYDSHLSDWMSKCPAENQRKSLAFRSQELLQKLKVAGVGQRPVVWVAHSMGGLLVKKMLLDAAEDPDMQELLKNTKGIMFYSVPHHGTFMAEYSVNVRYLLFPSIEVRELCKDSPALRNLNETFLDMAKEKEFKVLSFAETLPTNIGPMIKILVVPTQSADLGIGELIEVDVDHLNICKPEKKDSFLYRRSLQFIQDALHSYISH
;
A
#
# COMPACT_ATOMS: atom_id res chain seq x y z
N MET A 1 -34.61 -8.21 -14.10
CA MET A 1 -35.33 -6.98 -14.55
C MET A 1 -34.40 -6.02 -15.29
N TYR A 2 -33.22 -5.70 -14.75
CA TYR A 2 -32.23 -4.84 -15.41
C TYR A 2 -31.67 -5.38 -16.74
N LEU A 3 -31.47 -6.71 -16.88
CA LEU A 3 -31.05 -7.31 -18.16
C LEU A 3 -32.08 -7.14 -19.29
N LEU A 4 -33.38 -7.16 -18.95
CA LEU A 4 -34.49 -6.91 -19.89
C LEU A 4 -34.58 -5.42 -20.26
N ILE A 5 -34.29 -4.51 -19.32
CA ILE A 5 -34.29 -3.06 -19.56
C ILE A 5 -33.08 -2.66 -20.42
N PHE A 6 -31.90 -3.25 -20.18
CA PHE A 6 -30.70 -2.99 -21.00
C PHE A 6 -30.84 -3.52 -22.42
N CYS A 7 -31.43 -4.71 -22.57
CA CYS A 7 -31.89 -5.22 -23.86
C CYS A 7 -32.83 -4.21 -24.53
N HIS A 8 -33.89 -3.77 -23.85
CA HIS A 8 -34.89 -2.88 -24.44
C HIS A 8 -34.33 -1.51 -24.88
N CYS A 9 -33.38 -0.93 -24.14
CA CYS A 9 -32.73 0.34 -24.51
C CYS A 9 -31.70 0.18 -25.65
N ALA A 10 -30.92 -0.91 -25.68
CA ALA A 10 -30.00 -1.19 -26.78
C ALA A 10 -30.73 -1.49 -28.11
N PHE A 11 -31.97 -2.00 -28.04
CA PHE A 11 -32.76 -2.39 -29.21
C PHE A 11 -33.41 -1.24 -29.99
N VAL A 12 -33.59 -0.06 -29.38
CA VAL A 12 -34.23 1.09 -30.04
C VAL A 12 -33.27 1.81 -30.99
N HIS A 13 -31.95 1.71 -30.77
CA HIS A 13 -30.95 2.51 -31.51
C HIS A 13 -30.14 1.76 -32.59
N THR A 14 -30.21 0.43 -32.71
CA THR A 14 -29.19 -0.36 -33.46
C THR A 14 -29.64 -1.08 -34.73
N GLY A 15 -30.86 -0.84 -35.25
CA GLY A 15 -31.25 -1.38 -36.58
C GLY A 15 -31.25 -2.92 -36.69
N LEU A 16 -31.37 -3.65 -35.57
CA LEU A 16 -31.38 -5.12 -35.56
C LEU A 16 -32.67 -5.70 -36.16
N THR A 17 -32.55 -6.78 -36.95
CA THR A 17 -33.70 -7.46 -37.56
C THR A 17 -34.62 -8.09 -36.49
N HIS A 18 -35.92 -8.20 -36.80
CA HIS A 18 -36.92 -8.81 -35.91
C HIS A 18 -36.56 -10.24 -35.48
N LYS A 19 -35.90 -11.00 -36.37
CA LYS A 19 -35.42 -12.36 -36.09
C LYS A 19 -34.32 -12.35 -35.02
N THR A 20 -33.35 -11.44 -35.14
CA THR A 20 -32.26 -11.28 -34.15
C THR A 20 -32.80 -10.84 -32.79
N ARG A 21 -33.76 -9.91 -32.75
CA ARG A 21 -34.44 -9.49 -31.51
C ARG A 21 -35.17 -10.65 -30.83
N ARG A 22 -35.87 -11.49 -31.59
CA ARG A 22 -36.60 -12.65 -31.05
C ARG A 22 -35.66 -13.69 -30.46
N GLU A 23 -34.54 -13.98 -31.11
CA GLU A 23 -33.55 -14.92 -30.57
C GLU A 23 -32.82 -14.35 -29.34
N LEU A 24 -32.51 -13.05 -29.31
CA LEU A 24 -31.98 -12.39 -28.11
C LEU A 24 -32.96 -12.38 -26.94
N HIS A 25 -34.25 -12.13 -27.17
CA HIS A 25 -35.28 -12.25 -26.13
C HIS A 25 -35.42 -13.68 -25.61
N LYS A 26 -35.33 -14.69 -26.49
CA LYS A 26 -35.32 -16.09 -26.06
C LYS A 26 -34.08 -16.41 -25.23
N ALA A 27 -32.90 -15.92 -25.63
CA ALA A 27 -31.66 -16.08 -24.87
C ALA A 27 -31.75 -15.41 -23.50
N ALA A 28 -32.18 -14.14 -23.44
CA ALA A 28 -32.37 -13.41 -22.19
C ALA A 28 -33.40 -14.08 -21.26
N ARG A 29 -34.50 -14.61 -21.83
CA ARG A 29 -35.50 -15.36 -21.08
C ARG A 29 -34.96 -16.68 -20.55
N ARG A 30 -34.22 -17.45 -21.36
CA ARG A 30 -33.54 -18.67 -20.92
C ARG A 30 -32.54 -18.38 -19.80
N LEU A 31 -31.78 -17.30 -19.91
CA LEU A 31 -30.79 -16.88 -18.92
C LEU A 31 -31.44 -16.45 -17.59
N LEU A 32 -32.59 -15.76 -17.66
CA LEU A 32 -33.42 -15.45 -16.49
C LEU A 32 -34.08 -16.69 -15.87
N GLU A 33 -34.55 -17.62 -16.69
CA GLU A 33 -35.11 -18.90 -16.22
C GLU A 33 -34.02 -19.78 -15.58
N LEU A 34 -32.80 -19.79 -16.14
CA LEU A 34 -31.66 -20.52 -15.59
C LEU A 34 -31.22 -19.95 -14.25
N SER A 35 -30.95 -18.64 -14.21
CA SER A 35 -30.58 -17.94 -12.97
C SER A 35 -31.66 -18.12 -11.91
N SER A 36 -32.95 -18.01 -12.28
CA SER A 36 -34.05 -18.24 -11.35
C SER A 36 -34.10 -19.68 -10.82
N ARG A 37 -33.89 -20.70 -11.66
CA ARG A 37 -33.89 -22.11 -11.24
C ARG A 37 -32.67 -22.45 -10.39
N VAL A 38 -31.48 -22.00 -10.78
CA VAL A 38 -30.23 -22.29 -10.07
C VAL A 38 -30.17 -21.53 -8.74
N LEU A 39 -30.50 -20.24 -8.71
CA LEU A 39 -30.45 -19.44 -7.48
C LEU A 39 -31.52 -19.86 -6.46
N ARG A 40 -32.68 -20.38 -6.88
CA ARG A 40 -33.76 -20.81 -5.96
C ARG A 40 -33.58 -22.18 -5.32
N ARG A 41 -32.81 -23.09 -5.93
CA ARG A 41 -32.60 -24.46 -5.38
C ARG A 41 -31.73 -24.47 -4.13
N SER A 42 -31.61 -25.58 -3.39
CA SER A 42 -30.53 -25.71 -2.40
C SER A 42 -29.15 -25.83 -3.08
N LEU A 43 -28.04 -25.59 -2.37
CA LEU A 43 -26.69 -25.90 -2.87
C LEU A 43 -26.42 -27.42 -2.91
N ASP A 44 -27.16 -28.20 -2.12
CA ASP A 44 -27.00 -29.66 -1.99
C ASP A 44 -27.76 -30.46 -3.06
N GLU A 45 -28.54 -29.80 -3.90
CA GLU A 45 -29.34 -30.44 -4.96
C GLU A 45 -28.50 -30.65 -6.22
N HIS A 46 -28.50 -31.87 -6.76
CA HIS A 46 -27.85 -32.18 -8.04
C HIS A 46 -28.50 -31.38 -9.18
N PHE A 47 -27.71 -30.59 -9.90
CA PHE A 47 -28.15 -29.78 -11.04
C PHE A 47 -28.31 -30.58 -12.36
N SER A 48 -28.28 -31.91 -12.30
CA SER A 48 -28.34 -32.83 -13.44
C SER A 48 -29.61 -32.73 -14.30
N HIS A 49 -30.66 -32.07 -13.80
CA HIS A 49 -31.95 -31.88 -14.48
C HIS A 49 -32.13 -30.50 -15.12
N VAL A 50 -31.09 -29.67 -15.22
CA VAL A 50 -31.18 -28.37 -15.88
C VAL A 50 -30.77 -28.55 -17.35
N ASP A 51 -31.70 -28.36 -18.28
CA ASP A 51 -31.43 -28.31 -19.74
C ASP A 51 -30.60 -27.04 -20.09
N ALA A 52 -29.32 -27.04 -19.74
CA ALA A 52 -28.37 -25.99 -20.05
C ALA A 52 -26.96 -26.52 -20.27
N ASP A 53 -26.14 -25.71 -20.93
CA ASP A 53 -24.73 -26.01 -21.13
C ASP A 53 -24.04 -26.24 -19.76
N PRO A 54 -23.34 -27.37 -19.56
CA PRO A 54 -22.61 -27.64 -18.33
C PRO A 54 -21.70 -26.49 -17.86
N HIS A 55 -21.10 -25.75 -18.79
CA HIS A 55 -20.25 -24.60 -18.50
C HIS A 55 -21.05 -23.39 -17.99
N GLU A 56 -22.27 -23.18 -18.48
CA GLU A 56 -23.17 -22.14 -17.94
C GLU A 56 -23.64 -22.50 -16.53
N VAL A 57 -24.01 -23.78 -16.32
CA VAL A 57 -24.43 -24.27 -15.00
C VAL A 57 -23.28 -24.10 -13.99
N ALA A 58 -22.04 -24.43 -14.38
CA ALA A 58 -20.87 -24.26 -13.52
C ALA A 58 -20.67 -22.81 -13.06
N LEU A 59 -20.78 -21.83 -13.97
CA LEU A 59 -20.67 -20.41 -13.61
C LEU A 59 -21.75 -19.99 -12.60
N TRP A 60 -23.01 -20.34 -12.86
CA TRP A 60 -24.12 -19.96 -11.97
C TRP A 60 -24.03 -20.62 -10.59
N VAL A 61 -23.56 -21.87 -10.53
CA VAL A 61 -23.30 -22.55 -9.25
C VAL A 61 -22.21 -21.84 -8.47
N LEU A 62 -21.11 -21.44 -9.13
CA LEU A 62 -20.04 -20.67 -8.48
C LEU A 62 -20.55 -19.31 -7.98
N LEU A 63 -21.21 -18.51 -8.83
CA LEU A 63 -21.78 -17.22 -8.45
C LEU A 63 -22.78 -17.32 -7.29
N LYS A 64 -23.53 -18.43 -7.21
CA LYS A 64 -24.39 -18.68 -6.07
C LYS A 64 -23.61 -19.03 -4.81
N ARG A 65 -22.56 -19.85 -4.93
CA ARG A 65 -21.68 -20.20 -3.81
C ARG A 65 -20.91 -18.98 -3.27
N THR A 66 -20.55 -18.01 -4.10
CA THR A 66 -19.95 -16.74 -3.62
C THR A 66 -20.92 -15.91 -2.77
N GLN A 67 -22.22 -16.18 -2.82
CA GLN A 67 -23.25 -15.54 -2.00
C GLN A 67 -23.72 -16.40 -0.80
N SER A 68 -23.07 -17.54 -0.55
CA SER A 68 -23.41 -18.44 0.57
C SER A 68 -23.33 -17.74 1.92
N SER A 69 -24.14 -18.13 2.91
CA SER A 69 -24.00 -17.64 4.29
C SER A 69 -22.69 -18.10 4.95
N ASN A 70 -22.13 -19.23 4.50
CA ASN A 70 -20.89 -19.78 5.02
C ASN A 70 -19.67 -19.12 4.36
N LYS A 71 -18.82 -18.49 5.18
CA LYS A 71 -17.59 -17.80 4.73
C LYS A 71 -16.63 -18.72 3.98
N ALA A 72 -16.41 -19.94 4.44
CA ALA A 72 -15.47 -20.86 3.80
C ALA A 72 -15.94 -21.21 2.37
N ILE A 73 -17.24 -21.47 2.20
CA ILE A 73 -17.84 -21.74 0.88
C ILE A 73 -17.67 -20.54 -0.06
N ARG A 74 -17.94 -19.32 0.42
CA ARG A 74 -17.76 -18.11 -0.39
C ARG A 74 -16.31 -17.92 -0.84
N MET A 75 -15.37 -18.03 0.10
CA MET A 75 -13.94 -17.88 -0.19
C MET A 75 -13.44 -18.89 -1.20
N GLN A 76 -13.85 -20.16 -1.04
CA GLN A 76 -13.52 -21.22 -1.97
C GLN A 76 -14.11 -20.94 -3.37
N ALA A 77 -15.36 -20.49 -3.45
CA ALA A 77 -16.01 -20.19 -4.72
C ALA A 77 -15.37 -19.00 -5.46
N VAL A 78 -14.96 -17.95 -4.74
CA VAL A 78 -14.21 -16.83 -5.32
C VAL A 78 -12.89 -17.31 -5.93
N GLN A 79 -12.18 -18.19 -5.21
CA GLN A 79 -10.93 -18.76 -5.68
C GLN A 79 -11.15 -19.65 -6.92
N GLU A 80 -12.14 -20.55 -6.89
CA GLU A 80 -12.49 -21.41 -8.03
C GLU A 80 -12.93 -20.58 -9.25
N LEU A 81 -13.63 -19.47 -9.05
CA LEU A 81 -14.03 -18.56 -10.11
C LEU A 81 -12.81 -17.90 -10.78
N ALA A 82 -11.83 -17.47 -9.99
CA ALA A 82 -10.61 -16.82 -10.48
C ALA A 82 -9.59 -17.78 -11.10
N ASP A 83 -9.43 -18.99 -10.54
CA ASP A 83 -8.46 -20.00 -11.01
C ASP A 83 -8.90 -20.66 -12.33
N ASN A 84 -10.18 -20.55 -12.69
CA ASN A 84 -10.67 -21.09 -13.94
C ASN A 84 -10.34 -20.13 -15.11
N HIS A 85 -9.40 -20.55 -15.96
CA HIS A 85 -8.96 -19.79 -17.13
C HIS A 85 -9.72 -20.14 -18.42
N HIS A 86 -10.72 -21.03 -18.35
CA HIS A 86 -11.47 -21.52 -19.52
C HIS A 86 -12.85 -20.86 -19.66
N TRP A 87 -13.08 -19.73 -19.01
CA TRP A 87 -14.28 -18.95 -19.23
C TRP A 87 -14.27 -18.33 -20.63
N HIS A 88 -15.40 -18.38 -21.31
CA HIS A 88 -15.62 -17.62 -22.53
C HIS A 88 -15.87 -16.14 -22.21
N ASP A 89 -15.65 -15.24 -23.17
CA ASP A 89 -15.85 -13.79 -22.98
C ASP A 89 -17.24 -13.44 -22.42
N TYR A 90 -18.29 -14.09 -22.92
CA TYR A 90 -19.65 -13.85 -22.46
C TYR A 90 -19.87 -14.30 -21.00
N GLN A 91 -19.12 -15.30 -20.53
CA GLN A 91 -19.18 -15.80 -19.15
C GLN A 91 -18.52 -14.81 -18.19
N TYR A 92 -17.39 -14.21 -18.57
CA TYR A 92 -16.79 -13.11 -17.82
C TYR A 92 -17.75 -11.92 -17.71
N GLN A 93 -18.36 -11.50 -18.82
CA GLN A 93 -19.34 -10.42 -18.82
C GLN A 93 -20.57 -10.75 -17.97
N THR A 94 -21.04 -12.00 -18.03
CA THR A 94 -22.15 -12.48 -17.18
C THR A 94 -21.74 -12.44 -15.72
N ALA A 95 -20.56 -12.94 -15.35
CA ALA A 95 -20.06 -12.86 -13.99
C ALA A 95 -20.00 -11.40 -13.51
N ALA A 96 -19.37 -10.52 -14.29
CA ALA A 96 -19.18 -9.10 -13.97
C ALA A 96 -20.48 -8.35 -13.65
N GLN A 97 -21.59 -8.71 -14.30
CA GLN A 97 -22.91 -8.12 -14.05
C GLN A 97 -23.59 -8.60 -12.77
N PHE A 98 -23.16 -9.74 -12.22
CA PHE A 98 -23.79 -10.41 -11.08
C PHE A 98 -22.90 -10.48 -9.82
N LEU A 99 -21.66 -10.00 -9.90
CA LEU A 99 -20.79 -9.90 -8.72
C LEU A 99 -21.41 -8.95 -7.70
N ASP A 100 -21.54 -9.42 -6.46
CA ASP A 100 -21.78 -8.53 -5.33
C ASP A 100 -20.47 -7.84 -4.90
N GLN A 101 -20.58 -6.86 -3.99
CA GLN A 101 -19.44 -6.11 -3.50
C GLN A 101 -18.33 -7.02 -2.92
N ARG A 102 -18.70 -8.04 -2.14
CA ARG A 102 -17.74 -8.91 -1.46
C ARG A 102 -16.99 -9.78 -2.47
N THR A 103 -17.71 -10.34 -3.44
CA THR A 103 -17.14 -11.14 -4.52
C THR A 103 -16.23 -10.30 -5.40
N ALA A 104 -16.64 -9.09 -5.78
CA ALA A 104 -15.82 -8.19 -6.58
C ALA A 104 -14.50 -7.82 -5.88
N VAL A 105 -14.56 -7.43 -4.59
CA VAL A 105 -13.35 -7.15 -3.80
C VAL A 105 -12.50 -8.42 -3.64
N GLY A 106 -13.12 -9.57 -3.42
CA GLY A 106 -12.42 -10.85 -3.31
C GLY A 106 -11.66 -11.25 -4.57
N LEU A 107 -12.30 -11.11 -5.74
CA LEU A 107 -11.66 -11.31 -7.05
C LEU A 107 -10.52 -10.32 -7.26
N ALA A 108 -10.73 -9.02 -6.96
CA ALA A 108 -9.69 -7.99 -7.11
C ALA A 108 -8.49 -8.23 -6.18
N ARG A 109 -8.68 -8.97 -5.09
CA ARG A 109 -7.62 -9.43 -4.18
C ARG A 109 -7.15 -10.85 -4.49
N THR A 110 -7.39 -11.37 -5.69
CA THR A 110 -6.82 -12.63 -6.15
C THR A 110 -5.60 -12.35 -7.05
N PRO A 111 -4.46 -13.06 -6.88
CA PRO A 111 -3.29 -12.87 -7.73
C PRO A 111 -3.64 -13.04 -9.21
N GLN A 112 -3.22 -12.08 -10.05
CA GLN A 112 -3.37 -12.15 -11.52
C GLN A 112 -4.80 -12.43 -12.00
N VAL A 113 -5.80 -11.89 -11.29
CA VAL A 113 -7.21 -12.05 -11.69
C VAL A 113 -7.46 -11.50 -13.09
N ASP A 114 -8.27 -12.21 -13.88
CA ASP A 114 -8.69 -11.74 -15.20
C ASP A 114 -9.55 -10.48 -15.08
N LEU A 115 -9.12 -9.39 -15.71
CA LEU A 115 -9.79 -8.10 -15.60
C LEU A 115 -11.20 -8.08 -16.21
N ARG A 116 -11.55 -9.04 -17.07
CA ARG A 116 -12.90 -9.17 -17.67
C ARG A 116 -13.98 -9.50 -16.64
N PHE A 117 -13.61 -9.91 -15.42
CA PHE A 117 -14.55 -10.02 -14.31
C PHE A 117 -15.09 -8.67 -13.81
N PHE A 118 -14.49 -7.55 -14.19
CA PHE A 118 -14.90 -6.24 -13.73
C PHE A 118 -15.54 -5.43 -14.85
N LEU A 119 -16.68 -4.82 -14.57
CA LEU A 119 -17.27 -3.84 -15.47
C LEU A 119 -16.38 -2.60 -15.53
N SER A 120 -16.17 -2.09 -16.75
CA SER A 120 -15.48 -0.82 -16.93
C SER A 120 -16.21 0.30 -16.17
N PRO A 121 -15.48 1.31 -15.65
CA PRO A 121 -16.11 2.47 -15.03
C PRO A 121 -17.15 3.11 -15.97
N PRO A 122 -18.29 3.58 -15.43
CA PRO A 122 -19.33 4.19 -16.25
C PRO A 122 -18.80 5.41 -17.01
N THR A 123 -19.27 5.59 -18.24
CA THR A 123 -18.97 6.80 -19.01
C THR A 123 -19.58 8.01 -18.29
N LEU A 124 -18.72 8.96 -17.93
CA LEU A 124 -19.14 10.17 -17.22
C LEU A 124 -19.69 11.19 -18.22
N PRO A 125 -20.75 11.94 -17.88
CA PRO A 125 -21.29 12.99 -18.75
C PRO A 125 -20.23 14.07 -19.02
N VAL A 126 -20.28 14.65 -20.22
CA VAL A 126 -19.50 15.84 -20.58
C VAL A 126 -20.06 17.04 -19.80
N LEU A 127 -19.21 17.82 -19.13
CA LEU A 127 -19.65 19.06 -18.50
C LEU A 127 -19.85 20.13 -19.58
N GLU A 128 -21.08 20.64 -19.70
CA GLU A 128 -21.36 21.90 -20.38
C GLU A 128 -20.99 23.04 -19.42
N ASP A 129 -19.93 23.77 -19.72
CA ASP A 129 -19.45 24.98 -19.04
C ASP A 129 -19.35 24.95 -17.49
N GLY A 130 -18.20 24.51 -17.01
CA GLY A 130 -17.74 24.65 -15.62
C GLY A 130 -16.33 24.05 -15.48
N GLY A 131 -15.41 24.75 -14.80
CA GLY A 131 -14.01 24.29 -14.68
C GLY A 131 -13.89 22.86 -14.13
N LEU A 132 -12.78 22.17 -14.43
CA LEU A 132 -12.56 20.74 -14.14
C LEU A 132 -12.85 20.30 -12.67
N TRP A 133 -12.88 21.22 -11.71
CA TRP A 133 -12.99 20.95 -10.27
C TRP A 133 -14.23 21.59 -9.62
N CYS A 134 -15.42 21.05 -9.89
CA CYS A 134 -16.66 21.47 -9.24
C CYS A 134 -17.12 20.41 -8.22
N PHE A 135 -17.07 20.73 -6.92
CA PHE A 135 -17.74 19.96 -5.87
C PHE A 135 -19.12 20.58 -5.60
N GLY A 136 -20.18 20.01 -6.16
CA GLY A 136 -21.57 20.30 -5.73
C GLY A 136 -22.06 21.76 -5.84
N GLY A 137 -21.49 22.61 -6.70
CA GLY A 137 -21.94 24.00 -6.87
C GLY A 137 -21.25 24.76 -8.01
N ASN A 138 -21.52 26.07 -8.11
CA ASN A 138 -20.83 26.97 -9.06
C ASN A 138 -19.32 26.86 -8.82
N GLY A 139 -18.59 26.39 -9.83
CA GLY A 139 -17.16 26.08 -9.73
C GLY A 139 -16.36 27.22 -9.12
N LEU A 140 -15.27 26.88 -8.41
CA LEU A 140 -14.36 27.86 -7.82
C LEU A 140 -13.92 28.87 -8.89
N PRO A 141 -14.32 30.16 -8.81
CA PRO A 141 -13.86 31.19 -9.75
C PRO A 141 -12.34 31.37 -9.70
N TYR A 142 -11.69 30.84 -8.65
CA TYR A 142 -10.26 30.91 -8.41
C TYR A 142 -9.40 30.24 -9.51
N ALA A 143 -9.95 29.27 -10.25
CA ALA A 143 -9.23 28.67 -11.38
C ALA A 143 -9.11 29.63 -12.58
N GLN A 144 -10.02 30.60 -12.73
CA GLN A 144 -9.95 31.59 -13.80
C GLN A 144 -8.84 32.62 -13.58
N SER A 145 -8.37 32.81 -12.35
CA SER A 145 -7.25 33.71 -12.03
C SER A 145 -5.86 33.06 -12.14
N LEU A 146 -5.77 31.77 -12.48
CA LEU A 146 -4.52 31.00 -12.60
C LEU A 146 -4.08 30.79 -14.07
N THR A 147 -4.43 31.72 -14.98
CA THR A 147 -4.17 31.62 -16.43
C THR A 147 -2.70 31.37 -16.80
N SER A 148 -1.74 31.60 -15.89
CA SER A 148 -0.31 31.35 -16.11
C SER A 148 0.22 30.01 -15.54
N VAL A 149 -0.57 29.27 -14.75
CA VAL A 149 -0.14 27.99 -14.14
C VAL A 149 -0.68 26.82 -14.95
N PRO A 150 0.16 25.84 -15.37
CA PRO A 150 -0.33 24.65 -16.07
C PRO A 150 -1.42 23.93 -15.27
N SER A 151 -2.55 23.59 -15.92
CA SER A 151 -3.71 22.91 -15.30
C SER A 151 -3.32 21.72 -14.42
N GLU A 152 -2.34 20.93 -14.87
CA GLU A 152 -1.84 19.75 -14.15
C GLU A 152 -1.21 20.09 -12.79
N LYS A 153 -0.55 21.25 -12.65
CA LYS A 153 0.00 21.68 -11.36
C LYS A 153 -1.11 22.04 -10.38
N VAL A 154 -2.15 22.72 -10.86
CA VAL A 154 -3.32 23.08 -10.05
C VAL A 154 -4.05 21.82 -9.59
N GLU A 155 -4.34 20.90 -10.50
CA GLU A 155 -4.91 19.57 -10.21
C GLU A 155 -4.08 18.81 -9.17
N SER A 156 -2.76 18.80 -9.33
CA SER A 156 -1.86 18.14 -8.38
C SER A 156 -1.97 18.75 -6.97
N PHE A 157 -2.11 20.07 -6.82
CA PHE A 157 -2.27 20.71 -5.51
C PHE A 157 -3.67 20.44 -4.92
N CYS A 158 -4.72 20.52 -5.73
CA CYS A 158 -6.09 20.18 -5.31
C CYS A 158 -6.17 18.73 -4.80
N LEU A 159 -5.56 17.79 -5.53
CA LEU A 159 -5.49 16.39 -5.12
C LEU A 159 -4.68 16.20 -3.84
N GLN A 160 -3.57 16.93 -3.66
CA GLN A 160 -2.79 16.87 -2.42
C GLN A 160 -3.59 17.36 -1.21
N ALA A 161 -4.35 18.44 -1.36
CA ALA A 161 -5.27 18.90 -0.32
C ALA A 161 -6.35 17.84 -0.04
N LEU A 162 -6.94 17.27 -1.09
CA LEU A 162 -7.98 16.25 -0.96
C LEU A 162 -7.47 14.96 -0.31
N VAL A 163 -6.20 14.57 -0.51
CA VAL A 163 -5.56 13.48 0.23
C VAL A 163 -5.64 13.73 1.75
N GLN A 164 -5.41 14.96 2.22
CA GLN A 164 -5.50 15.26 3.65
C GLN A 164 -6.95 15.26 4.14
N HIS A 165 -7.88 15.88 3.40
CA HIS A 165 -9.30 15.94 3.80
C HIS A 165 -10.00 14.58 3.75
N SER A 166 -9.59 13.69 2.84
CA SER A 166 -10.15 12.34 2.70
C SER A 166 -9.93 11.44 3.91
N LYS A 167 -9.09 11.83 4.87
CA LYS A 167 -8.90 11.11 6.14
C LYS A 167 -10.06 11.33 7.13
N SER A 168 -10.77 12.46 7.03
CA SER A 168 -11.78 12.88 8.03
C SER A 168 -13.13 13.27 7.43
N HIS A 169 -13.22 13.52 6.12
CA HIS A 169 -14.42 14.06 5.47
C HIS A 169 -15.00 13.10 4.39
N CYS A 170 -14.86 11.78 4.60
CA CYS A 170 -15.17 10.76 3.60
C CYS A 170 -16.61 10.86 3.06
N ASP A 171 -17.61 10.86 3.95
CA ASP A 171 -19.02 10.85 3.56
C ASP A 171 -19.38 12.12 2.78
N HIS A 172 -18.85 13.28 3.19
CA HIS A 172 -19.07 14.55 2.49
C HIS A 172 -18.46 14.54 1.08
N ILE A 173 -17.24 14.03 0.93
CA ILE A 173 -16.59 13.91 -0.39
C ILE A 173 -17.43 13.02 -1.31
N VAL A 174 -17.92 11.89 -0.82
CA VAL A 174 -18.72 10.94 -1.60
C VAL A 174 -20.10 11.50 -1.94
N ALA A 175 -20.79 12.11 -0.97
CA ALA A 175 -22.11 12.72 -1.16
C ALA A 175 -22.10 13.85 -2.21
N ASN A 176 -20.98 14.54 -2.37
CA ASN A 176 -20.81 15.63 -3.34
C ASN A 176 -20.18 15.17 -4.67
N GLY A 177 -20.25 13.88 -5.01
CA GLY A 177 -19.82 13.36 -6.31
C GLY A 177 -18.29 13.20 -6.46
N GLY A 178 -17.55 13.18 -5.36
CA GLY A 178 -16.08 13.09 -5.38
C GLY A 178 -15.55 11.83 -6.07
N LEU A 179 -16.27 10.70 -6.00
CA LEU A 179 -15.86 9.47 -6.69
C LEU A 179 -15.90 9.62 -8.21
N GLN A 180 -16.94 10.26 -8.75
CA GLN A 180 -17.10 10.50 -10.18
C GLN A 180 -16.07 11.53 -10.68
N LEU A 181 -15.82 12.58 -9.89
CA LEU A 181 -14.78 13.56 -10.21
C LEU A 181 -13.40 12.89 -10.29
N LEU A 182 -13.04 12.08 -9.29
CA LEU A 182 -11.77 11.35 -9.28
C LEU A 182 -11.66 10.38 -10.46
N GLN A 183 -12.77 9.79 -10.93
CA GLN A 183 -12.75 8.93 -12.12
C GLN A 183 -12.52 9.71 -13.40
N ARG A 184 -13.11 10.91 -13.51
CA ARG A 184 -12.86 11.80 -14.65
C ARG A 184 -11.39 12.19 -14.70
N GLU A 185 -10.85 12.66 -13.58
CA GLU A 185 -9.43 13.03 -13.48
C GLU A 185 -8.51 11.84 -13.77
N TYR A 186 -8.88 10.65 -13.27
CA TYR A 186 -8.17 9.40 -13.55
C TYR A 186 -8.08 9.11 -15.05
N GLN A 187 -9.19 9.27 -15.79
CA GLN A 187 -9.26 9.08 -17.24
C GLN A 187 -8.50 10.17 -18.01
N LEU A 188 -8.65 11.43 -17.62
CA LEU A 188 -7.99 12.57 -18.27
C LEU A 188 -6.47 12.54 -18.11
N ARG A 189 -5.98 12.05 -16.98
CA ARG A 189 -4.56 12.11 -16.59
C ARG A 189 -3.90 10.73 -16.51
N ARG A 190 -4.32 9.77 -17.33
CA ARG A 190 -3.78 8.38 -17.34
C ARG A 190 -2.25 8.30 -17.33
N ASN A 191 -1.57 9.24 -17.99
CA ASN A 191 -0.11 9.26 -18.12
C ASN A 191 0.62 9.98 -16.95
N SER A 192 -0.10 10.66 -16.04
CA SER A 192 0.54 11.41 -14.94
C SER A 192 0.59 10.55 -13.67
N LEU A 193 1.68 9.79 -13.49
CA LEU A 193 1.86 8.90 -12.32
C LEU A 193 1.65 9.62 -10.98
N LYS A 194 2.02 10.90 -10.90
CA LYS A 194 1.83 11.73 -9.70
C LYS A 194 0.35 11.96 -9.37
N ILE A 195 -0.46 12.32 -10.37
CA ILE A 195 -1.92 12.50 -10.23
C ILE A 195 -2.56 11.16 -9.91
N GLN A 196 -2.23 10.13 -10.68
CA GLN A 196 -2.72 8.77 -10.48
C GLN A 196 -2.49 8.26 -9.06
N ARG A 197 -1.28 8.47 -8.54
CA ARG A 197 -0.91 8.16 -7.16
C ARG A 197 -1.80 8.90 -6.15
N ASN A 198 -2.00 10.21 -6.30
CA ASN A 198 -2.81 10.97 -5.35
C ASN A 198 -4.28 10.52 -5.39
N ILE A 199 -4.82 10.20 -6.56
CA ILE A 199 -6.18 9.66 -6.72
C ILE A 199 -6.33 8.35 -5.94
N VAL A 200 -5.46 7.36 -6.17
CA VAL A 200 -5.55 6.07 -5.47
C VAL A 200 -5.31 6.22 -3.96
N ARG A 201 -4.49 7.19 -3.54
CA ARG A 201 -4.34 7.52 -2.11
C ARG A 201 -5.65 8.01 -1.48
N ILE A 202 -6.37 8.88 -2.18
CA ILE A 202 -7.70 9.34 -1.74
C ILE A 202 -8.67 8.16 -1.66
N ILE A 203 -8.74 7.32 -2.69
CA ILE A 203 -9.62 6.13 -2.69
C ILE A 203 -9.28 5.20 -1.51
N GLY A 204 -7.99 4.95 -1.24
CA GLY A 204 -7.59 4.14 -0.10
C GLY A 204 -7.92 4.76 1.27
N ASN A 205 -8.00 6.10 1.36
CA ASN A 205 -8.47 6.78 2.57
C ASN A 205 -9.98 6.67 2.73
N LEU A 206 -10.75 6.90 1.65
CA LEU A 206 -12.19 6.69 1.64
C LEU A 206 -12.54 5.25 2.04
N ALA A 207 -11.77 4.27 1.56
CA ALA A 207 -11.95 2.85 1.89
C ALA A 207 -11.76 2.52 3.39
N LEU A 208 -11.20 3.39 4.22
CA LEU A 208 -11.16 3.19 5.67
C LEU A 208 -12.56 3.27 6.30
N ASN A 209 -13.48 4.01 5.67
CA ASN A 209 -14.85 4.19 6.13
C ASN A 209 -15.79 3.21 5.40
N GLU A 210 -16.43 2.33 6.16
CA GLU A 210 -17.29 1.26 5.63
C GLU A 210 -18.61 1.80 5.06
N SER A 211 -19.08 2.96 5.50
CA SER A 211 -20.30 3.60 4.99
C SER A 211 -20.24 3.88 3.49
N VAL A 212 -19.04 4.15 2.97
CA VAL A 212 -18.83 4.53 1.56
C VAL A 212 -18.40 3.38 0.66
N HIS A 213 -18.21 2.17 1.21
CA HIS A 213 -17.71 1.03 0.41
C HIS A 213 -18.64 0.69 -0.76
N GLN A 214 -19.95 0.69 -0.53
CA GLN A 214 -20.92 0.43 -1.59
C GLN A 214 -20.82 1.46 -2.72
N ALA A 215 -20.64 2.74 -2.38
CA ALA A 215 -20.47 3.81 -3.37
C ALA A 215 -19.16 3.66 -4.17
N ILE A 216 -18.06 3.27 -3.52
CA ILE A 216 -16.78 2.96 -4.18
C ILE A 216 -16.94 1.82 -5.18
N VAL A 217 -17.65 0.76 -4.81
CA VAL A 217 -17.89 -0.39 -5.70
C VAL A 217 -18.82 -0.02 -6.85
N GLN A 218 -19.95 0.62 -6.58
CA GLN A 218 -20.96 0.99 -7.58
C GLN A 218 -20.44 2.00 -8.60
N SER A 219 -19.50 2.87 -8.20
CA SER A 219 -18.84 3.77 -9.15
C SER A 219 -17.86 3.04 -10.06
N GLY A 220 -17.43 1.82 -9.75
CA GLY A 220 -16.51 1.05 -10.60
C GLY A 220 -15.03 1.17 -10.21
N TRP A 221 -14.72 1.72 -9.03
CA TRP A 221 -13.32 1.81 -8.56
C TRP A 221 -12.68 0.45 -8.33
N VAL A 222 -13.44 -0.61 -8.03
CA VAL A 222 -12.87 -1.96 -7.86
C VAL A 222 -12.21 -2.44 -9.16
N SER A 223 -12.77 -2.13 -10.33
CA SER A 223 -12.14 -2.42 -11.63
C SER A 223 -10.80 -1.71 -11.78
N VAL A 224 -10.77 -0.41 -11.46
CA VAL A 224 -9.56 0.41 -11.55
C VAL A 224 -8.49 -0.08 -10.57
N LEU A 225 -8.88 -0.44 -9.36
CA LEU A 225 -7.97 -0.97 -8.34
C LEU A 225 -7.42 -2.35 -8.76
N ALA A 226 -8.24 -3.23 -9.35
CA ALA A 226 -7.80 -4.51 -9.87
C ALA A 226 -6.79 -4.36 -11.03
N GLU A 227 -7.02 -3.39 -11.92
CA GLU A 227 -6.07 -3.01 -12.98
C GLU A 227 -4.75 -2.48 -12.37
N MET A 228 -4.83 -1.55 -11.41
CA MET A 228 -3.66 -0.97 -10.75
C MET A 228 -2.83 -1.99 -9.96
N MET A 229 -3.46 -3.02 -9.39
CA MET A 229 -2.76 -4.13 -8.72
C MET A 229 -1.81 -4.87 -9.65
N GLN A 230 -2.07 -4.84 -10.96
CA GLN A 230 -1.25 -5.46 -12.00
C GLN A 230 -0.30 -4.45 -12.67
N SER A 231 -0.25 -3.20 -12.19
CA SER A 231 0.66 -2.17 -12.72
C SER A 231 2.12 -2.56 -12.48
N PRO A 232 3.02 -2.33 -13.45
CA PRO A 232 4.46 -2.50 -13.24
C PRO A 232 5.03 -1.49 -12.25
N HIS A 233 4.31 -0.39 -11.96
CA HIS A 233 4.76 0.63 -11.01
C HIS A 233 4.41 0.25 -9.57
N VAL A 234 5.42 -0.14 -8.79
CA VAL A 234 5.24 -0.69 -7.43
C VAL A 234 4.43 0.21 -6.50
N MET A 235 4.58 1.53 -6.61
CA MET A 235 3.90 2.50 -5.76
C MET A 235 2.39 2.56 -6.04
N GLN A 236 1.98 2.46 -7.31
CA GLN A 236 0.57 2.41 -7.68
C GLN A 236 -0.08 1.12 -7.19
N ALA A 237 0.57 -0.02 -7.49
CA ALA A 237 0.09 -1.33 -7.05
C ALA A 237 -0.04 -1.41 -5.52
N SER A 238 0.90 -0.83 -4.77
CA SER A 238 0.84 -0.84 -3.29
C SER A 238 -0.29 0.02 -2.74
N HIS A 239 -0.57 1.19 -3.31
CA HIS A 239 -1.74 1.97 -2.89
C HIS A 239 -3.06 1.29 -3.25
N ALA A 240 -3.12 0.61 -4.41
CA ALA A 240 -4.29 -0.18 -4.79
C ALA A 240 -4.49 -1.36 -3.82
N ALA A 241 -3.41 -2.06 -3.44
CA ALA A 241 -3.44 -3.13 -2.45
C ALA A 241 -3.99 -2.65 -1.11
N ARG A 242 -3.55 -1.47 -0.64
CA ARG A 242 -4.06 -0.85 0.58
C ARG A 242 -5.56 -0.55 0.48
N ALA A 243 -6.01 0.05 -0.63
CA ALA A 243 -7.42 0.37 -0.83
C ALA A 243 -8.29 -0.89 -0.85
N LEU A 244 -7.88 -1.93 -1.58
CA LEU A 244 -8.59 -3.21 -1.64
C LEU A 244 -8.59 -3.93 -0.29
N ALA A 245 -7.48 -3.91 0.44
CA ALA A 245 -7.42 -4.48 1.80
C ALA A 245 -8.41 -3.79 2.74
N ASN A 246 -8.54 -2.47 2.68
CA ASN A 246 -9.51 -1.71 3.46
C ASN A 246 -10.97 -1.99 3.04
N LEU A 247 -11.23 -2.23 1.75
CA LEU A 247 -12.54 -2.65 1.24
C LEU A 247 -12.91 -4.08 1.66
N ASP A 248 -11.92 -4.95 1.92
CA ASP A 248 -12.16 -6.34 2.26
C ASP A 248 -12.49 -6.52 3.75
N ARG A 249 -13.76 -6.35 4.10
CA ARG A 249 -14.30 -6.61 5.45
C ARG A 249 -14.76 -8.06 5.65
N GLU A 250 -14.52 -8.93 4.67
CA GLU A 250 -14.80 -10.35 4.78
C GLU A 250 -13.62 -11.11 5.38
N THR A 251 -12.40 -10.78 4.95
CA THR A 251 -11.18 -11.46 5.40
C THR A 251 -10.35 -10.67 6.40
N LEU A 252 -10.43 -9.35 6.40
CA LEU A 252 -9.61 -8.48 7.25
C LEU A 252 -10.46 -7.68 8.23
N GLN A 253 -9.96 -7.54 9.45
CA GLN A 253 -10.50 -6.62 10.46
C GLN A 253 -9.62 -5.38 10.57
N GLU A 254 -8.31 -5.55 10.35
CA GLU A 254 -7.31 -4.50 10.36
C GLU A 254 -7.61 -3.44 9.31
N LYS A 255 -7.19 -2.20 9.61
CA LYS A 255 -7.30 -1.07 8.70
C LYS A 255 -5.91 -0.46 8.46
N TYR A 256 -5.60 -0.22 7.19
CA TYR A 256 -4.30 0.27 6.76
C TYR A 256 -4.42 1.75 6.40
N GLN A 257 -4.05 2.61 7.35
CA GLN A 257 -4.06 4.06 7.17
C GLN A 257 -3.00 4.51 6.15
N ASP A 258 -3.15 5.73 5.61
CA ASP A 258 -2.17 6.30 4.67
C ASP A 258 -0.77 6.32 5.31
N GLY A 259 0.23 5.91 4.53
CA GLY A 259 1.61 5.69 4.98
C GLY A 259 1.90 4.27 5.49
N ILE A 260 0.89 3.41 5.67
CA ILE A 260 1.11 1.97 5.93
C ILE A 260 1.00 1.20 4.61
N TYR A 261 2.16 0.79 4.07
CA TYR A 261 2.25 0.05 2.81
C TYR A 261 2.29 -1.45 3.06
N ILE A 262 1.33 -2.17 2.49
CA ILE A 262 1.34 -3.64 2.48
C ILE A 262 2.28 -4.06 1.35
N LEU A 263 3.46 -4.55 1.71
CA LEU A 263 4.41 -5.12 0.74
C LEU A 263 4.11 -6.59 0.50
N HIS A 264 3.74 -7.33 1.55
CA HIS A 264 3.33 -8.74 1.45
C HIS A 264 2.44 -9.15 2.63
N PRO A 265 1.39 -9.98 2.44
CA PRO A 265 0.74 -10.29 1.16
C PRO A 265 -0.19 -9.15 0.71
N GLN A 266 -0.14 -8.78 -0.57
CA GLN A 266 -1.04 -7.75 -1.12
C GLN A 266 -2.43 -8.30 -1.47
N THR A 267 -2.50 -9.58 -1.81
CA THR A 267 -3.69 -10.34 -2.16
C THR A 267 -4.13 -11.25 -0.99
N ARG A 268 -5.30 -11.89 -1.11
CA ARG A 268 -5.74 -12.93 -0.19
C ARG A 268 -4.75 -14.10 -0.25
N ASN A 269 -4.19 -14.49 0.89
CA ASN A 269 -3.26 -15.61 1.01
C ASN A 269 -3.98 -16.81 1.66
N LYS A 270 -3.69 -18.02 1.18
CA LYS A 270 -4.18 -19.28 1.78
C LYS A 270 -3.41 -19.63 3.07
N GLN A 271 -2.14 -19.21 3.16
CA GLN A 271 -1.30 -19.48 4.32
C GLN A 271 -1.51 -18.43 5.43
N PRO A 272 -1.54 -18.86 6.71
CA PRO A 272 -1.63 -17.93 7.82
C PRO A 272 -0.35 -17.09 7.93
N ILE A 273 -0.53 -15.82 8.27
CA ILE A 273 0.57 -14.91 8.59
C ILE A 273 1.11 -15.29 9.97
N LYS A 274 2.38 -15.71 10.04
CA LYS A 274 3.04 -16.15 11.27
C LYS A 274 3.76 -15.03 12.03
N ALA A 275 4.22 -14.00 11.34
CA ALA A 275 4.96 -12.88 11.93
C ALA A 275 4.88 -11.62 11.06
N ASP A 276 5.21 -10.47 11.65
CA ASP A 276 5.30 -9.17 10.99
C ASP A 276 6.77 -8.73 10.84
N VAL A 277 7.13 -8.16 9.69
CA VAL A 277 8.40 -7.44 9.48
C VAL A 277 8.09 -6.01 9.07
N LEU A 278 8.60 -5.06 9.85
CA LEU A 278 8.28 -3.63 9.72
C LEU A 278 9.48 -2.85 9.24
N PHE A 279 9.35 -2.19 8.10
CA PHE A 279 10.39 -1.38 7.47
C PHE A 279 10.17 0.11 7.70
N ILE A 280 11.07 0.76 8.44
CA ILE A 280 11.00 2.17 8.83
C ILE A 280 12.15 2.96 8.20
N HIS A 281 11.85 3.83 7.23
CA HIS A 281 12.87 4.56 6.48
C HIS A 281 13.48 5.72 7.29
N GLY A 282 14.59 6.28 6.82
CA GLY A 282 15.22 7.49 7.38
C GLY A 282 14.72 8.80 6.77
N ILE A 283 15.38 9.90 7.12
CA ILE A 283 15.13 11.25 6.56
C ILE A 283 15.34 11.26 5.04
N LEU A 284 14.50 11.99 4.30
CA LEU A 284 14.43 11.97 2.83
C LEU A 284 14.17 10.59 2.21
N GLY A 285 13.82 9.59 3.03
CA GLY A 285 13.47 8.24 2.62
C GLY A 285 12.00 8.14 2.21
N ALA A 286 11.65 6.97 1.69
CA ALA A 286 10.28 6.53 1.41
C ALA A 286 10.31 5.00 1.20
N ALA A 287 9.17 4.32 1.30
CA ALA A 287 9.07 2.86 1.17
C ALA A 287 9.82 2.32 -0.08
N PHE A 288 9.56 2.92 -1.25
CA PHE A 288 10.14 2.48 -2.53
C PHE A 288 11.41 3.23 -2.92
N LYS A 289 11.89 4.13 -2.06
CA LYS A 289 13.17 4.84 -2.25
C LYS A 289 14.28 4.21 -1.40
N THR A 290 13.97 3.85 -0.16
CA THR A 290 14.95 3.31 0.79
C THR A 290 15.17 1.81 0.57
N TRP A 291 14.09 1.06 0.33
CA TRP A 291 14.12 -0.42 0.29
C TRP A 291 14.14 -0.99 -1.14
N ARG A 292 14.81 -0.30 -2.06
CA ARG A 292 14.96 -0.72 -3.47
C ARG A 292 16.31 -1.38 -3.72
N GLN A 293 16.48 -2.07 -4.84
CA GLN A 293 17.79 -2.55 -5.27
C GLN A 293 18.71 -1.37 -5.62
N LYS A 294 20.02 -1.54 -5.39
CA LYS A 294 21.04 -0.53 -5.73
C LYS A 294 20.95 -0.19 -7.23
N ASP A 295 21.13 1.09 -7.54
CA ASP A 295 21.14 1.54 -8.93
C ASP A 295 22.38 0.93 -9.63
N ARG A 296 22.20 0.31 -10.80
CA ARG A 296 23.31 -0.27 -11.59
C ARG A 296 24.17 0.85 -12.17
N SER A 297 25.50 0.65 -12.22
CA SER A 297 26.36 1.62 -12.89
C SER A 297 26.21 1.48 -14.42
N ILE A 298 26.18 2.60 -15.15
CA ILE A 298 26.02 2.62 -16.63
C ILE A 298 27.14 1.83 -17.33
N LEU A 299 28.26 1.59 -16.64
CA LEU A 299 29.44 0.89 -17.16
C LEU A 299 29.39 -0.64 -16.95
N GLU A 300 28.43 -1.15 -16.17
CA GLU A 300 28.28 -2.57 -15.82
C GLU A 300 27.21 -3.28 -16.68
N GLU A 301 26.61 -2.61 -17.66
CA GLU A 301 25.73 -3.25 -18.65
C GLU A 301 26.55 -4.14 -19.60
N GLY A 302 26.87 -5.36 -19.16
CA GLY A 302 27.31 -6.42 -20.05
C GLY A 302 26.13 -6.98 -20.85
N ASP A 303 26.37 -7.34 -22.11
CA ASP A 303 25.36 -7.77 -23.12
C ASP A 303 24.49 -9.00 -22.74
N ASN A 304 24.59 -9.55 -21.52
CA ASN A 304 23.94 -10.79 -21.09
C ASN A 304 23.04 -10.69 -19.84
N GLU A 305 22.91 -9.53 -19.19
CA GLU A 305 21.91 -9.36 -18.12
C GLU A 305 20.64 -8.72 -18.68
N SER A 306 19.58 -9.52 -18.84
CA SER A 306 18.25 -9.00 -19.18
C SER A 306 17.81 -7.93 -18.17
N SER A 307 17.22 -6.83 -18.64
CA SER A 307 16.64 -5.77 -17.79
C SER A 307 15.58 -6.26 -16.80
N ASP A 308 15.14 -7.52 -16.93
CA ASP A 308 14.04 -8.13 -16.21
C ASP A 308 14.35 -8.55 -14.76
N ASP A 309 15.62 -8.46 -14.29
CA ASP A 309 16.00 -8.89 -12.93
C ASP A 309 16.16 -7.74 -11.91
N TYR A 310 15.76 -6.50 -12.25
CA TYR A 310 15.75 -5.39 -11.30
C TYR A 310 14.49 -5.40 -10.41
N THR A 311 14.65 -5.16 -9.11
CA THR A 311 13.52 -4.96 -8.19
C THR A 311 13.43 -3.53 -7.65
N GLU A 312 12.27 -2.90 -7.84
CA GLU A 312 11.95 -1.60 -7.25
C GLU A 312 11.77 -1.66 -5.71
N CYS A 313 11.57 -2.85 -5.14
CA CYS A 313 11.37 -3.03 -3.69
C CYS A 313 11.75 -4.44 -3.24
N TRP A 314 12.98 -4.62 -2.75
CA TRP A 314 13.48 -5.95 -2.38
C TRP A 314 12.70 -6.64 -1.25
N PRO A 315 12.08 -5.94 -0.27
CA PRO A 315 11.24 -6.62 0.71
C PRO A 315 9.94 -7.16 0.10
N LYS A 316 9.42 -6.49 -0.94
CA LYS A 316 8.21 -6.92 -1.66
C LYS A 316 8.49 -8.10 -2.59
N SER A 317 9.70 -8.20 -3.15
CA SER A 317 10.08 -9.25 -4.10
C SER A 317 10.81 -10.39 -3.41
N TRP A 318 12.08 -10.18 -3.06
CA TRP A 318 12.97 -11.23 -2.57
C TRP A 318 12.54 -11.74 -1.20
N LEU A 319 12.31 -10.85 -0.23
CA LEU A 319 11.96 -11.28 1.15
C LEU A 319 10.57 -11.93 1.20
N ALA A 320 9.60 -11.40 0.45
CA ALA A 320 8.27 -12.01 0.34
C ALA A 320 8.33 -13.41 -0.28
N ALA A 321 9.22 -13.64 -1.26
CA ALA A 321 9.40 -14.95 -1.88
C ALA A 321 10.12 -15.94 -0.94
N ASP A 322 11.15 -15.49 -0.22
CA ASP A 322 11.92 -16.35 0.68
C ASP A 322 11.15 -16.65 1.99
N CYS A 323 10.23 -15.76 2.39
CA CYS A 323 9.45 -15.87 3.61
C CYS A 323 7.94 -15.60 3.37
N PRO A 324 7.22 -16.50 2.66
CA PRO A 324 5.85 -16.26 2.19
C PRO A 324 4.79 -16.19 3.29
N ASN A 325 5.11 -16.65 4.50
CA ASN A 325 4.25 -16.63 5.69
C ASN A 325 4.42 -15.38 6.56
N LEU A 326 5.24 -14.41 6.14
CA LEU A 326 5.39 -13.13 6.82
C LEU A 326 4.39 -12.11 6.29
N ARG A 327 4.01 -11.16 7.15
CA ARG A 327 3.44 -9.90 6.70
C ARG A 327 4.53 -8.85 6.72
N ILE A 328 4.79 -8.25 5.57
CA ILE A 328 5.82 -7.25 5.39
C ILE A 328 5.14 -5.90 5.18
N LEU A 329 5.38 -4.98 6.11
CA LEU A 329 4.86 -3.62 6.04
C LEU A 329 6.01 -2.63 5.93
N SER A 330 5.87 -1.62 5.06
CA SER A 330 6.70 -0.41 5.14
C SER A 330 5.87 0.72 5.72
N VAL A 331 6.47 1.45 6.66
CA VAL A 331 5.82 2.56 7.36
C VAL A 331 6.48 3.85 6.90
N GLU A 332 5.66 4.74 6.37
CA GLU A 332 6.06 6.06 5.92
C GLU A 332 5.60 7.15 6.90
N TYR A 333 6.49 8.10 7.12
CA TYR A 333 6.25 9.30 7.90
C TYR A 333 6.82 10.51 7.16
N ASP A 334 6.24 11.69 7.39
CA ASP A 334 6.76 12.91 6.76
C ASP A 334 8.19 13.18 7.27
N SER A 335 9.15 13.16 6.35
CA SER A 335 10.58 13.29 6.63
C SER A 335 11.29 14.23 5.64
N HIS A 336 10.52 15.07 4.95
CA HIS A 336 11.05 16.04 3.99
C HIS A 336 11.89 17.12 4.70
N LEU A 337 13.16 17.28 4.29
CA LEU A 337 14.08 18.30 4.85
C LEU A 337 13.74 19.74 4.45
N SER A 338 12.90 19.94 3.44
CA SER A 338 12.73 21.25 2.80
C SER A 338 11.36 21.82 3.05
N ASP A 339 11.18 22.46 4.21
CA ASP A 339 9.98 23.26 4.49
C ASP A 339 10.28 24.74 4.26
N TRP A 340 10.46 25.10 2.98
CA TRP A 340 10.59 26.49 2.56
C TRP A 340 9.23 27.18 2.37
N MET A 341 8.12 26.50 2.68
CA MET A 341 6.78 27.06 2.53
C MET A 341 5.88 26.73 3.74
N SER A 342 5.55 27.80 4.48
CA SER A 342 4.64 27.89 5.64
C SER A 342 5.22 27.55 7.03
N LYS A 343 5.71 28.59 7.72
CA LYS A 343 5.99 28.57 9.17
C LYS A 343 4.67 28.60 9.95
N CYS A 344 3.98 27.47 10.03
CA CYS A 344 2.92 27.28 11.03
C CYS A 344 3.57 26.84 12.36
N PRO A 345 3.35 27.53 13.49
CA PRO A 345 3.91 27.13 14.79
C PRO A 345 3.53 25.70 15.23
N ALA A 346 2.34 25.22 14.83
CA ALA A 346 1.88 23.85 15.07
C ALA A 346 2.62 22.80 14.22
N GLU A 347 3.23 23.19 13.10
CA GLU A 347 4.03 22.32 12.21
C GLU A 347 5.29 21.82 12.92
N ASN A 348 5.85 22.64 13.81
CA ASN A 348 7.06 22.30 14.56
C ASN A 348 6.87 21.13 15.54
N GLN A 349 5.67 21.00 16.13
CA GLN A 349 5.37 19.91 17.06
C GLN A 349 5.12 18.58 16.34
N ARG A 350 4.48 18.61 15.16
CA ARG A 350 4.26 17.44 14.29
C ARG A 350 5.55 16.79 13.79
N LYS A 351 6.65 17.54 13.88
CA LYS A 351 7.99 17.14 13.45
C LYS A 351 8.88 16.60 14.58
N SER A 352 8.39 16.50 15.81
CA SER A 352 9.15 15.86 16.89
C SER A 352 9.15 14.34 16.74
N LEU A 353 10.21 13.68 17.23
CA LEU A 353 10.23 12.21 17.34
C LEU A 353 9.05 11.68 18.18
N ALA A 354 8.67 12.39 19.25
CA ALA A 354 7.57 11.99 20.13
C ALA A 354 6.21 11.99 19.42
N PHE A 355 5.87 13.06 18.69
CA PHE A 355 4.60 13.11 17.95
C PHE A 355 4.52 12.01 16.89
N ARG A 356 5.60 11.83 16.11
CA ARG A 356 5.66 10.78 15.09
C ARG A 356 5.54 9.39 15.68
N SER A 357 6.18 9.16 16.82
CA SER A 357 6.10 7.89 17.54
C SER A 357 4.65 7.56 17.88
N GLN A 358 3.93 8.50 18.49
CA GLN A 358 2.50 8.34 18.82
C GLN A 358 1.63 8.13 17.57
N GLU A 359 1.84 8.92 16.51
CA GLU A 359 1.07 8.79 15.26
C GLU A 359 1.28 7.42 14.61
N LEU A 360 2.53 6.95 14.53
CA LEU A 360 2.86 5.67 13.91
C LEU A 360 2.41 4.49 14.77
N LEU A 361 2.57 4.54 16.09
CA LEU A 361 2.06 3.51 16.99
C LEU A 361 0.55 3.33 16.82
N GLN A 362 -0.21 4.43 16.76
CA GLN A 362 -1.65 4.36 16.54
C GLN A 362 -1.98 3.70 15.19
N LYS A 363 -1.27 4.08 14.11
CA LYS A 363 -1.43 3.44 12.79
C LYS A 363 -1.13 1.94 12.84
N LEU A 364 -0.06 1.54 13.52
CA LEU A 364 0.36 0.15 13.65
C LEU A 364 -0.63 -0.69 14.47
N LYS A 365 -1.16 -0.15 15.57
CA LYS A 365 -2.22 -0.79 16.37
C LYS A 365 -3.48 -1.03 15.53
N VAL A 366 -3.93 -0.02 14.78
CA VAL A 366 -5.09 -0.15 13.88
C VAL A 366 -4.83 -1.14 12.73
N ALA A 367 -3.58 -1.28 12.29
CA ALA A 367 -3.14 -2.31 11.35
C ALA A 367 -2.93 -3.69 12.01
N GLY A 368 -3.26 -3.87 13.29
CA GLY A 368 -3.14 -5.14 14.02
C GLY A 368 -1.70 -5.61 14.24
N VAL A 369 -0.74 -4.70 14.21
CA VAL A 369 0.67 -4.99 14.50
C VAL A 369 0.85 -5.19 16.00
N GLY A 370 1.68 -6.15 16.38
CA GLY A 370 1.90 -6.54 17.77
C GLY A 370 1.07 -7.74 18.23
N GLN A 371 0.18 -8.28 17.38
CA GLN A 371 -0.59 -9.50 17.67
C GLN A 371 0.15 -10.81 17.33
N ARG A 372 1.35 -10.69 16.78
CA ARG A 372 2.22 -11.79 16.37
C ARG A 372 3.68 -11.33 16.44
N PRO A 373 4.67 -12.23 16.44
CA PRO A 373 6.09 -11.87 16.48
C PRO A 373 6.44 -10.77 15.46
N VAL A 374 7.20 -9.77 15.89
CA VAL A 374 7.56 -8.57 15.12
C VAL A 374 9.08 -8.47 15.01
N VAL A 375 9.57 -8.27 13.79
CA VAL A 375 10.95 -7.83 13.52
C VAL A 375 10.93 -6.43 12.94
N TRP A 376 11.72 -5.53 13.50
CA TRP A 376 11.87 -4.16 13.02
C TRP A 376 13.11 -4.05 12.14
N VAL A 377 12.98 -3.35 11.02
CA VAL A 377 14.08 -3.03 10.11
C VAL A 377 14.07 -1.53 9.90
N ALA A 378 15.10 -0.83 10.35
CA ALA A 378 15.08 0.61 10.40
C ALA A 378 16.37 1.24 9.90
N HIS A 379 16.24 2.33 9.15
CA HIS A 379 17.36 3.08 8.58
C HIS A 379 17.47 4.48 9.20
N SER A 380 18.69 4.88 9.58
CA SER A 380 18.98 6.25 10.02
C SER A 380 18.01 6.74 11.12
N MET A 381 17.43 7.94 10.98
CA MET A 381 16.44 8.47 11.92
C MET A 381 15.27 7.50 12.21
N GLY A 382 14.90 6.66 11.24
CA GLY A 382 13.85 5.64 11.44
C GLY A 382 14.17 4.69 12.58
N GLY A 383 15.45 4.38 12.84
CA GLY A 383 15.85 3.55 13.98
C GLY A 383 15.63 4.23 15.32
N LEU A 384 15.87 5.54 15.41
CA LEU A 384 15.58 6.31 16.62
C LEU A 384 14.07 6.45 16.86
N LEU A 385 13.30 6.54 15.77
CA LEU A 385 11.84 6.50 15.84
C LEU A 385 11.35 5.14 16.34
N VAL A 386 11.94 4.02 15.91
CA VAL A 386 11.65 2.68 16.46
C VAL A 386 11.94 2.61 17.95
N LYS A 387 13.10 3.12 18.41
CA LYS A 387 13.40 3.20 19.85
C LYS A 387 12.32 3.96 20.60
N LYS A 388 11.94 5.14 20.10
CA LYS A 388 10.93 5.98 20.74
C LYS A 388 9.56 5.29 20.78
N MET A 389 9.15 4.61 19.69
CA MET A 389 7.92 3.83 19.63
C MET A 389 7.90 2.68 20.63
N LEU A 390 9.01 1.97 20.81
CA LEU A 390 9.07 0.88 21.80
C LEU A 390 9.04 1.41 23.24
N LEU A 391 9.68 2.55 23.51
CA LEU A 391 9.56 3.21 24.82
C LEU A 391 8.13 3.71 25.09
N ASP A 392 7.50 4.39 24.13
CA ASP A 392 6.10 4.84 24.26
C ASP A 392 5.15 3.65 24.43
N ALA A 393 5.37 2.55 23.71
CA ALA A 393 4.59 1.34 23.84
C ALA A 393 4.70 0.71 25.24
N ALA A 394 5.79 0.95 25.97
CA ALA A 394 5.98 0.38 27.31
C ALA A 394 5.15 1.13 28.35
N GLU A 395 4.94 2.43 28.11
CA GLU A 395 4.10 3.30 28.92
C GLU A 395 2.62 3.18 28.57
N ASP A 396 2.27 2.64 27.40
CA ASP A 396 0.89 2.42 26.94
C ASP A 396 0.40 0.99 27.28
N PRO A 397 -0.60 0.83 28.17
CA PRO A 397 -1.18 -0.47 28.50
C PRO A 397 -1.75 -1.23 27.30
N ASP A 398 -2.21 -0.52 26.27
CA ASP A 398 -2.79 -1.16 25.08
C ASP A 398 -1.73 -1.66 24.08
N MET A 399 -0.46 -1.33 24.30
CA MET A 399 0.65 -1.67 23.39
C MET A 399 1.60 -2.71 23.98
N GLN A 400 1.27 -3.29 25.13
CA GLN A 400 2.11 -4.29 25.80
C GLN A 400 2.38 -5.52 24.92
N GLU A 401 1.40 -5.94 24.12
CA GLU A 401 1.58 -7.05 23.18
C GLU A 401 2.59 -6.70 22.07
N LEU A 402 2.70 -5.44 21.63
CA LEU A 402 3.72 -5.03 20.66
C LEU A 402 5.14 -5.24 21.20
N LEU A 403 5.37 -4.85 22.45
CA LEU A 403 6.65 -5.05 23.13
C LEU A 403 6.97 -6.52 23.34
N LYS A 404 6.01 -7.26 23.91
CA LYS A 404 6.14 -8.70 24.14
C LYS A 404 6.42 -9.45 22.85
N ASN A 405 5.81 -9.03 21.73
CA ASN A 405 5.98 -9.69 20.45
C ASN A 405 7.15 -9.13 19.62
N THR A 406 7.83 -8.06 20.04
CA THR A 406 9.06 -7.61 19.39
C THR A 406 10.20 -8.60 19.67
N LYS A 407 10.73 -9.22 18.62
CA LYS A 407 11.74 -10.31 18.73
C LYS A 407 13.11 -9.91 18.22
N GLY A 408 13.16 -9.01 17.25
CA GLY A 408 14.41 -8.58 16.65
C GLY A 408 14.32 -7.17 16.09
N ILE A 409 15.45 -6.48 16.10
CA ILE A 409 15.59 -5.13 15.54
C ILE A 409 16.88 -5.09 14.73
N MET A 410 16.76 -4.74 13.45
CA MET A 410 17.88 -4.55 12.54
C MET A 410 18.02 -3.06 12.21
N PHE A 411 19.20 -2.52 12.47
CA PHE A 411 19.52 -1.11 12.26
C PHE A 411 20.49 -0.94 11.09
N TYR A 412 20.19 -0.02 10.17
CA TYR A 412 21.09 0.41 9.11
C TYR A 412 21.50 1.87 9.33
N SER A 413 22.79 2.12 9.54
CA SER A 413 23.37 3.46 9.75
C SER A 413 22.52 4.34 10.68
N VAL A 414 22.13 3.81 11.84
CA VAL A 414 21.31 4.55 12.81
C VAL A 414 22.23 5.32 13.76
N PRO A 415 22.12 6.65 13.87
CA PRO A 415 23.01 7.44 14.71
C PRO A 415 22.59 7.36 16.18
N HIS A 416 22.84 6.23 16.84
CA HIS A 416 22.46 5.97 18.23
C HIS A 416 23.05 7.00 19.20
N HIS A 417 24.27 7.46 18.93
CA HIS A 417 24.96 8.50 19.71
C HIS A 417 24.91 9.89 19.06
N GLY A 418 24.10 10.05 18.00
CA GLY A 418 24.00 11.27 17.20
C GLY A 418 25.13 11.40 16.20
N THR A 419 24.98 12.30 15.23
CA THR A 419 26.03 12.57 14.24
C THR A 419 26.86 13.76 14.68
N PHE A 420 28.12 13.83 14.25
CA PHE A 420 29.07 14.89 14.61
C PHE A 420 28.71 16.24 13.93
N MET A 421 27.49 16.72 14.14
CA MET A 421 26.96 17.92 13.52
C MET A 421 27.76 19.18 13.88
N ALA A 422 28.42 19.19 15.04
CA ALA A 422 29.21 20.31 15.53
C ALA A 422 30.54 20.50 14.79
N GLU A 423 31.03 19.46 14.12
CA GLU A 423 32.31 19.49 13.38
C GLU A 423 32.13 20.03 11.95
N TYR A 424 30.90 20.07 11.44
CA TYR A 424 30.61 20.67 10.14
C TYR A 424 30.59 22.20 10.21
N SER A 425 31.06 22.83 9.14
CA SER A 425 30.99 24.28 8.99
C SER A 425 29.54 24.76 9.09
N VAL A 426 29.35 26.01 9.56
CA VAL A 426 28.01 26.61 9.71
C VAL A 426 27.18 26.51 8.42
N ASN A 427 27.82 26.73 7.26
CA ASN A 427 27.17 26.63 5.96
C ASN A 427 26.73 25.20 5.62
N VAL A 428 27.56 24.20 5.93
CA VAL A 428 27.21 22.78 5.77
C VAL A 428 26.08 22.39 6.72
N ARG A 429 26.06 22.91 7.95
CA ARG A 429 24.97 22.66 8.90
C ARG A 429 23.64 23.23 8.41
N TYR A 430 23.62 24.46 7.91
CA TYR A 430 22.41 25.06 7.35
C TYR A 430 21.93 24.38 6.06
N LEU A 431 22.84 23.89 5.23
CA LEU A 431 22.51 23.19 3.99
C LEU A 431 21.92 21.80 4.24
N LEU A 432 22.50 21.06 5.18
CA LEU A 432 22.16 19.65 5.41
C LEU A 432 21.08 19.43 6.46
N PHE A 433 20.98 20.35 7.42
CA PHE A 433 20.23 20.13 8.65
C PHE A 433 19.27 21.28 8.99
N PRO A 434 18.42 21.76 8.06
CA PRO A 434 17.55 22.90 8.30
C PRO A 434 16.36 22.61 9.22
N SER A 435 16.09 21.33 9.54
CA SER A 435 14.84 20.90 10.18
C SER A 435 15.01 20.45 11.63
N ILE A 436 13.91 20.43 12.39
CA ILE A 436 13.90 20.04 13.82
C ILE A 436 14.36 18.59 14.00
N GLU A 437 13.98 17.70 13.07
CA GLU A 437 14.39 16.30 13.12
C GLU A 437 15.90 16.17 13.21
N VAL A 438 16.65 16.99 12.46
CA VAL A 438 18.10 16.88 12.47
C VAL A 438 18.73 17.59 13.67
N ARG A 439 18.07 18.60 14.25
CA ARG A 439 18.53 19.20 15.51
C ARG A 439 18.41 18.24 16.69
N GLU A 440 17.40 17.37 16.72
CA GLU A 440 17.29 16.30 17.73
C GLU A 440 18.41 15.24 17.61
N LEU A 441 19.06 15.15 16.43
CA LEU A 441 20.15 14.22 16.12
C LEU A 441 21.55 14.77 16.44
N CYS A 442 21.66 15.96 17.04
CA CYS A 442 22.95 16.50 17.47
C CYS A 442 23.61 15.53 18.46
N LYS A 443 24.86 15.16 18.19
CA LYS A 443 25.70 14.43 19.14
C LYS A 443 25.64 15.09 20.52
N ASP A 444 25.57 14.26 21.56
CA ASP A 444 25.49 14.65 22.98
C ASP A 444 24.21 15.40 23.39
N SER A 445 23.15 15.37 22.57
CA SER A 445 21.81 15.81 23.00
C SER A 445 21.35 15.00 24.22
N PRO A 446 20.98 15.64 25.35
CA PRO A 446 20.49 14.92 26.53
C PRO A 446 19.26 14.04 26.23
N ALA A 447 18.39 14.48 25.32
CA ALA A 447 17.22 13.73 24.91
C ALA A 447 17.60 12.46 24.12
N LEU A 448 18.57 12.56 23.21
CA LEU A 448 19.05 11.41 22.43
C LEU A 448 19.80 10.40 23.31
N ARG A 449 20.61 10.90 24.24
CA ARG A 449 21.31 10.07 25.23
C ARG A 449 20.31 9.31 26.10
N ASN A 450 19.33 10.00 26.67
CA ASN A 450 18.27 9.39 27.47
C ASN A 450 17.46 8.35 26.67
N LEU A 451 17.10 8.66 25.43
CA LEU A 451 16.43 7.72 24.52
C LEU A 451 17.26 6.45 24.32
N ASN A 452 18.57 6.60 24.09
CA ASN A 452 19.46 5.47 23.84
C ASN A 452 19.67 4.62 25.10
N GLU A 453 19.98 5.23 26.24
CA GLU A 453 20.22 4.55 27.52
C GLU A 453 18.95 3.79 27.96
N THR A 454 17.78 4.43 27.95
CA THR A 454 16.51 3.78 28.32
C THR A 454 16.15 2.62 27.38
N PHE A 455 16.37 2.79 26.07
CA PHE A 455 16.13 1.73 25.10
C PHE A 455 17.09 0.55 25.30
N LEU A 456 18.36 0.80 25.63
CA LEU A 456 19.34 -0.25 25.89
C LEU A 456 18.94 -1.11 27.08
N ASP A 457 18.46 -0.49 28.17
CA ASP A 457 17.99 -1.20 29.35
C ASP A 457 16.79 -2.08 28.99
N MET A 458 15.81 -1.53 28.26
CA MET A 458 14.66 -2.29 27.75
C MET A 458 15.07 -3.44 26.84
N ALA A 459 15.98 -3.20 25.88
CA ALA A 459 16.39 -4.21 24.92
C ALA A 459 17.11 -5.39 25.59
N LYS A 460 17.89 -5.13 26.65
CA LYS A 460 18.51 -6.16 27.49
C LYS A 460 17.48 -6.90 28.33
N GLU A 461 16.56 -6.19 28.98
CA GLU A 461 15.50 -6.79 29.80
C GLU A 461 14.58 -7.72 28.97
N LYS A 462 14.22 -7.28 27.76
CA LYS A 462 13.36 -8.05 26.84
C LYS A 462 14.11 -9.02 25.94
N GLU A 463 15.45 -9.07 26.05
CA GLU A 463 16.32 -9.94 25.26
C GLU A 463 16.08 -9.81 23.74
N PHE A 464 15.92 -8.58 23.25
CA PHE A 464 15.76 -8.34 21.81
C PHE A 464 17.01 -8.77 21.05
N LYS A 465 16.85 -9.52 19.96
CA LYS A 465 17.96 -9.75 19.03
C LYS A 465 18.26 -8.45 18.29
N VAL A 466 19.52 -8.04 18.22
CA VAL A 466 19.94 -6.82 17.53
C VAL A 466 21.05 -7.11 16.52
N LEU A 467 20.92 -6.53 15.33
CA LEU A 467 21.94 -6.48 14.30
C LEU A 467 22.06 -5.05 13.78
N SER A 468 23.27 -4.52 13.73
CA SER A 468 23.56 -3.19 13.19
C SER A 468 24.48 -3.27 11.99
N PHE A 469 24.14 -2.56 10.93
CA PHE A 469 25.03 -2.27 9.80
C PHE A 469 25.52 -0.82 9.87
N ALA A 470 26.81 -0.61 9.68
CA ALA A 470 27.43 0.70 9.60
C ALA A 470 28.01 0.94 8.20
N GLU A 471 27.75 2.12 7.64
CA GLU A 471 28.45 2.61 6.46
C GLU A 471 29.91 2.96 6.76
N THR A 472 30.78 2.78 5.78
CA THR A 472 32.18 3.22 5.87
C THR A 472 32.55 4.25 4.81
N LEU A 473 31.72 4.44 3.78
CA LEU A 473 31.99 5.40 2.70
C LEU A 473 31.21 6.72 2.86
N PRO A 474 31.85 7.87 2.58
CA PRO A 474 31.17 9.15 2.55
C PRO A 474 30.08 9.22 1.47
N THR A 475 28.94 9.81 1.81
CA THR A 475 27.86 10.14 0.88
C THR A 475 28.13 11.48 0.20
N ASN A 476 27.91 11.54 -1.13
CA ASN A 476 27.95 12.80 -1.88
C ASN A 476 26.68 13.62 -1.61
N ILE A 477 26.82 14.83 -1.07
CA ILE A 477 25.72 15.77 -0.89
C ILE A 477 25.93 16.96 -1.82
N GLY A 478 25.40 16.84 -3.03
CA GLY A 478 25.74 17.73 -4.13
C GLY A 478 27.16 17.49 -4.67
N PRO A 479 27.66 18.36 -5.56
CA PRO A 479 28.89 18.10 -6.31
C PRO A 479 30.19 18.24 -5.50
N MET A 480 30.18 18.96 -4.38
CA MET A 480 31.43 19.34 -3.66
C MET A 480 31.56 18.76 -2.25
N ILE A 481 30.49 18.22 -1.66
CA ILE A 481 30.47 17.83 -0.25
C ILE A 481 30.40 16.31 -0.15
N LYS A 482 31.39 15.71 0.51
CA LYS A 482 31.43 14.29 0.86
C LYS A 482 31.40 14.15 2.37
N ILE A 483 30.40 13.45 2.89
CA ILE A 483 30.19 13.34 4.33
C ILE A 483 29.88 11.89 4.69
N LEU A 484 30.64 11.36 5.66
CA LEU A 484 30.23 10.15 6.37
C LEU A 484 29.07 10.53 7.29
N VAL A 485 27.86 10.07 6.97
CA VAL A 485 26.64 10.59 7.60
C VAL A 485 26.55 10.06 9.03
N VAL A 486 26.84 8.77 9.21
CA VAL A 486 26.86 8.11 10.52
C VAL A 486 28.16 7.34 10.69
N PRO A 487 29.12 7.86 11.48
CA PRO A 487 30.34 7.11 11.77
C PRO A 487 30.05 5.82 12.54
N THR A 488 30.88 4.79 12.37
CA THR A 488 30.73 3.48 13.03
C THR A 488 30.46 3.61 14.53
N GLN A 489 31.18 4.49 15.23
CA GLN A 489 31.03 4.67 16.69
C GLN A 489 29.64 5.20 17.08
N SER A 490 28.94 5.87 16.16
CA SER A 490 27.55 6.32 16.37
C SER A 490 26.54 5.24 15.95
N ALA A 491 26.89 4.40 14.98
CA ALA A 491 26.08 3.25 14.54
C ALA A 491 26.15 2.06 15.51
N ASP A 492 27.22 1.97 16.30
CA ASP A 492 27.35 0.98 17.36
C ASP A 492 26.35 1.26 18.48
N LEU A 493 25.49 0.29 18.78
CA LEU A 493 24.52 0.38 19.87
C LEU A 493 25.16 -0.03 21.21
N GLY A 494 26.23 -0.82 21.18
CA GLY A 494 26.82 -1.47 22.36
C GLY A 494 26.18 -2.79 22.75
N ILE A 495 25.20 -3.29 21.97
CA ILE A 495 24.64 -4.64 22.08
C ILE A 495 24.36 -5.21 20.67
N GLY A 496 24.36 -6.54 20.55
CA GLY A 496 24.19 -7.20 19.27
C GLY A 496 25.46 -7.18 18.41
N GLU A 497 25.35 -7.68 17.18
CA GLU A 497 26.45 -7.67 16.22
C GLU A 497 26.47 -6.34 15.45
N LEU A 498 27.66 -5.77 15.24
CA LEU A 498 27.90 -4.64 14.37
C LEU A 498 28.71 -5.09 13.15
N ILE A 499 28.22 -4.77 11.96
CA ILE A 499 28.85 -5.11 10.70
C ILE A 499 29.10 -3.83 9.90
N GLU A 500 30.37 -3.55 9.64
CA GLU A 500 30.77 -2.48 8.73
C GLU A 500 30.62 -2.92 7.27
N VAL A 501 30.10 -2.04 6.42
CA VAL A 501 29.84 -2.33 5.01
C VAL A 501 30.37 -1.19 4.15
N ASP A 502 31.13 -1.55 3.11
CA ASP A 502 31.80 -0.61 2.21
C ASP A 502 30.86 0.06 1.20
N VAL A 503 29.92 0.83 1.72
CA VAL A 503 28.88 1.56 1.00
C VAL A 503 28.59 2.89 1.68
N ASP A 504 27.96 3.79 0.94
CA ASP A 504 27.47 5.07 1.48
C ASP A 504 26.11 4.93 2.20
N HIS A 505 25.71 6.00 2.91
CA HIS A 505 24.47 6.07 3.69
C HIS A 505 23.19 5.86 2.89
N LEU A 506 23.21 6.19 1.60
CA LEU A 506 22.05 6.04 0.73
C LEU A 506 21.93 4.62 0.18
N ASN A 507 23.02 3.87 0.14
CA ASN A 507 23.10 2.53 -0.45
C ASN A 507 23.20 1.39 0.58
N ILE A 508 23.42 1.70 1.86
CA ILE A 508 23.47 0.71 2.96
C ILE A 508 22.21 -0.17 3.08
N CYS A 509 21.05 0.33 2.67
CA CYS A 509 19.76 -0.39 2.68
C CYS A 509 19.36 -0.98 1.31
N LYS A 510 20.25 -0.88 0.31
CA LYS A 510 19.97 -1.26 -1.08
C LYS A 510 20.93 -2.38 -1.49
N PRO A 511 20.60 -3.64 -1.18
CA PRO A 511 21.40 -4.75 -1.65
C PRO A 511 21.43 -4.73 -3.18
N GLU A 512 22.59 -5.03 -3.75
CA GLU A 512 22.83 -4.96 -5.20
C GLU A 512 22.11 -6.06 -5.96
N LYS A 513 21.96 -7.23 -5.34
CA LYS A 513 21.32 -8.42 -5.89
C LYS A 513 20.91 -9.37 -4.77
N LYS A 514 20.06 -10.36 -5.08
CA LYS A 514 19.50 -11.30 -4.09
C LYS A 514 20.58 -12.16 -3.39
N ASP A 515 21.72 -12.41 -4.00
CA ASP A 515 22.84 -13.14 -3.39
C ASP A 515 23.86 -12.25 -2.68
N SER A 516 23.66 -10.92 -2.66
CA SER A 516 24.55 -9.98 -1.98
C SER A 516 24.60 -10.20 -0.47
N PHE A 517 25.74 -9.85 0.12
CA PHE A 517 25.99 -9.98 1.55
C PHE A 517 24.92 -9.30 2.40
N LEU A 518 24.59 -8.04 2.07
CA LEU A 518 23.56 -7.25 2.77
C LEU A 518 22.23 -8.01 2.83
N TYR A 519 21.71 -8.50 1.70
CA TYR A 519 20.43 -9.21 1.70
C TYR A 519 20.51 -10.54 2.45
N ARG A 520 21.53 -11.36 2.18
CA ARG A 520 21.68 -12.68 2.83
C ARG A 520 21.78 -12.56 4.34
N ARG A 521 22.56 -11.60 4.85
CA ARG A 521 22.71 -11.38 6.29
C ARG A 521 21.41 -10.90 6.92
N SER A 522 20.68 -10.00 6.25
CA SER A 522 19.37 -9.51 6.70
C SER A 522 18.31 -10.61 6.72
N LEU A 523 18.24 -11.44 5.68
CA LEU A 523 17.35 -12.59 5.62
C LEU A 523 17.65 -13.57 6.77
N GLN A 524 18.92 -13.91 6.97
CA GLN A 524 19.37 -14.78 8.05
C GLN A 524 18.95 -14.24 9.42
N PHE A 525 19.17 -12.94 9.68
CA PHE A 525 18.76 -12.31 10.93
C PHE A 525 17.25 -12.38 11.16
N ILE A 526 16.44 -12.07 10.14
CA ILE A 526 14.97 -12.14 10.22
C ILE A 526 14.53 -13.57 10.55
N GLN A 527 15.10 -14.57 9.86
CA GLN A 527 14.80 -15.97 10.10
C GLN A 527 15.20 -16.41 11.52
N ASP A 528 16.41 -16.05 11.97
CA ASP A 528 16.90 -16.39 13.29
C ASP A 528 16.08 -15.73 14.41
N ALA A 529 15.67 -14.47 14.23
CA ALA A 529 14.82 -13.75 15.18
C ALA A 529 13.43 -14.38 15.31
N LEU A 530 12.94 -15.03 14.26
CA LEU A 530 11.61 -15.61 14.21
C LEU A 530 11.59 -17.14 14.42
N HIS A 531 12.74 -17.82 14.29
CA HIS A 531 12.84 -19.29 14.24
C HIS A 531 12.07 -19.98 15.38
N SER A 532 12.27 -19.55 16.63
CA SER A 532 11.62 -20.14 17.80
C SER A 532 10.11 -19.85 17.91
N TYR A 533 9.57 -18.98 17.06
CA TYR A 533 8.18 -18.52 17.13
C TYR A 533 7.33 -18.95 15.94
N ILE A 534 7.94 -19.29 14.79
CA ILE A 534 7.22 -19.62 13.55
C ILE A 534 7.33 -21.10 13.13
N SER A 535 8.17 -21.89 13.80
CA SER A 535 8.51 -23.28 13.42
C SER A 535 7.50 -24.36 13.85
N HIS A 536 6.26 -23.97 14.19
CA HIS A 536 5.15 -24.89 14.46
C HIS A 536 3.96 -24.61 13.53
#